data_AF-A0A7S1WZP6-F1
#
_entry.id   AF-A0A7S1WZP6-F1
#
_cell.length_a   1.000
_cell.length_b   1.000
_cell.length_c   1.000
_cell.angle_alpha   90.00
_cell.angle_beta   90.00
_cell.angle_gamma   90.00
#
_symmetry.space_group_name_H-M   'P 1'
#
loop_
_entity.id
_entity.type
_entity.pdbx_description
1 polymer ?
#
loop_
_entity_poly.entity_id
_entity_poly.type
_entity_poly.pdbx_seq_one_letter_code
_entity_poly.pdbx_strand_id
1 'polypeptide(L)'
;MKLSEQQILQKTRLDNLHDVRNLNLWGQDIDNVSVLKEMPAVEVLSLSVNKISTLREFMHCRKLQELYLRKNEVQNLGDIQYLVSLPELSVLWLSDNPCADTPNYRAQVIRALPALTKLDNEEVKPEERAQVEE
;
A
#
# COMPACT_ATOMS: atom_id res chain seq x y z
N MET A 1 -0.60 5.60 16.64
CA MET A 1 -1.50 4.60 17.26
C MET A 1 -1.18 3.22 16.69
N LYS A 2 -0.92 2.22 17.54
CA LYS A 2 -0.66 0.85 17.06
C LYS A 2 -1.95 0.17 16.63
N LEU A 3 -1.99 -0.35 15.42
CA LEU A 3 -3.08 -1.21 14.96
C LEU A 3 -3.00 -2.56 15.68
N SER A 4 -4.06 -2.92 16.40
CA SER A 4 -4.13 -4.19 17.16
C SER A 4 -5.01 -5.22 16.47
N GLU A 5 -4.68 -6.49 16.65
CA GLU A 5 -5.48 -7.62 16.18
C GLU A 5 -6.93 -7.54 16.63
N GLN A 6 -7.17 -7.27 17.92
CA GLN A 6 -8.52 -7.18 18.49
C GLN A 6 -9.37 -6.11 17.78
N GLN A 7 -8.78 -4.96 17.43
CA GLN A 7 -9.50 -3.92 16.68
C GLN A 7 -9.88 -4.37 15.27
N ILE A 8 -9.02 -5.16 14.62
CA ILE A 8 -9.28 -5.69 13.28
C ILE A 8 -10.39 -6.72 13.36
N LEU A 9 -10.26 -7.73 14.23
CA LEU A 9 -11.25 -8.80 14.38
C LEU A 9 -12.64 -8.25 14.74
N GLN A 10 -12.70 -7.25 15.64
CA GLN A 10 -13.97 -6.57 15.95
C GLN A 10 -14.57 -5.82 14.76
N LYS A 11 -13.74 -5.17 13.94
CA LYS A 11 -14.20 -4.44 12.75
C LYS A 11 -14.65 -5.37 11.62
N THR A 12 -13.90 -6.43 11.37
CA THR A 12 -14.16 -7.39 10.29
C THR A 12 -15.19 -8.45 10.67
N ARG A 13 -15.49 -8.60 11.97
CA ARG A 13 -16.33 -9.67 12.54
C ARG A 13 -15.81 -11.06 12.18
N LEU A 14 -14.49 -11.18 12.08
CA LEU A 14 -13.81 -12.44 11.82
C LEU A 14 -13.19 -12.96 13.11
N ASP A 15 -13.05 -14.27 13.19
CA ASP A 15 -12.39 -14.94 14.31
C ASP A 15 -10.87 -15.09 14.07
N ASN A 16 -10.42 -14.84 12.83
CA ASN A 16 -9.03 -15.03 12.42
C ASN A 16 -8.56 -13.91 11.47
N LEU A 17 -7.35 -13.41 11.71
CA LEU A 17 -6.68 -12.42 10.85
C LEU A 17 -6.34 -12.97 9.46
N HIS A 18 -6.11 -14.28 9.36
CA HIS A 18 -5.78 -14.94 8.10
C HIS A 18 -6.90 -14.87 7.05
N ASP A 19 -8.15 -14.63 7.48
CA ASP A 19 -9.30 -14.57 6.57
C ASP A 19 -9.65 -13.13 6.16
N VAL A 20 -8.93 -12.13 6.68
CA VAL A 20 -9.17 -10.72 6.37
C VAL A 20 -8.75 -10.44 4.93
N ARG A 21 -9.73 -10.17 4.06
CA ARG A 21 -9.49 -9.78 2.66
C ARG A 21 -9.57 -8.28 2.41
N ASN A 22 -10.53 -7.61 3.05
CA ASN A 22 -10.79 -6.20 2.84
C ASN A 22 -10.77 -5.49 4.18
N LEU A 23 -9.92 -4.47 4.31
CA LEU A 23 -9.75 -3.74 5.56
C LEU A 23 -9.68 -2.24 5.31
N ASN A 24 -10.61 -1.50 5.92
CA ASN A 24 -10.65 -0.05 5.86
C ASN A 24 -10.40 0.57 7.25
N LEU A 25 -9.29 1.29 7.34
CA LEU A 25 -8.78 1.93 8.54
C LEU A 25 -8.41 3.38 8.24
N TRP A 26 -9.28 4.06 7.47
CA TRP A 26 -9.13 5.47 7.15
C TRP A 26 -9.19 6.36 8.40
N GLY A 27 -8.28 7.33 8.51
CA GLY A 27 -8.38 8.39 9.52
C GLY A 27 -8.22 7.93 10.97
N GLN A 28 -7.34 6.97 11.24
CA GLN A 28 -7.21 6.35 12.57
C GLN A 28 -5.89 6.65 13.29
N ASP A 29 -5.11 7.63 12.81
CA ASP A 29 -3.81 8.00 13.39
C ASP A 29 -2.84 6.80 13.55
N ILE A 30 -2.95 5.81 12.66
CA ILE A 30 -2.15 4.58 12.72
C ILE A 30 -0.73 4.87 12.27
N ASP A 31 0.25 4.54 13.11
CA ASP A 31 1.69 4.65 12.81
C ASP A 31 2.37 3.28 12.70
N ASN A 32 1.82 2.27 13.39
CA ASN A 32 2.38 0.94 13.45
C ASN A 32 1.39 -0.09 12.91
N VAL A 33 1.78 -0.71 11.79
CA VAL A 33 1.04 -1.73 11.05
C VAL A 33 1.69 -3.11 11.13
N SER A 34 2.47 -3.40 12.18
CA SER A 34 3.17 -4.70 12.36
C SER A 34 2.26 -5.93 12.42
N VAL A 35 0.95 -5.74 12.61
CA VAL A 35 -0.06 -6.82 12.57
C VAL A 35 -0.33 -7.31 11.14
N LEU A 36 0.04 -6.55 10.10
CA LEU A 36 -0.15 -6.96 8.69
C LEU A 36 0.55 -8.28 8.34
N LYS A 37 1.64 -8.62 9.04
CA LYS A 37 2.35 -9.91 8.85
C LYS A 37 1.47 -11.14 9.13
N GLU A 38 0.41 -10.99 9.93
CA GLU A 38 -0.55 -12.05 10.27
C GLU A 38 -1.77 -12.06 9.31
N MET A 39 -1.79 -11.18 8.29
CA MET A 39 -2.88 -11.05 7.32
C MET A 39 -2.40 -11.32 5.88
N PRO A 40 -1.89 -12.51 5.56
CA PRO A 40 -1.33 -12.80 4.23
C PRO A 40 -2.36 -12.81 3.10
N ALA A 41 -3.66 -12.97 3.42
CA ALA A 41 -4.76 -13.04 2.47
C ALA A 41 -5.44 -11.70 2.19
N VAL A 42 -4.93 -10.59 2.73
CA VAL A 42 -5.52 -9.27 2.48
C VAL A 42 -5.34 -8.89 1.01
N GLU A 43 -6.45 -8.51 0.39
CA GLU A 43 -6.55 -8.13 -1.02
C GLU A 43 -6.68 -6.61 -1.16
N VAL A 44 -7.47 -5.97 -0.30
CA VAL A 44 -7.74 -4.52 -0.36
C VAL A 44 -7.50 -3.90 1.01
N LEU A 45 -6.58 -2.93 1.05
CA LEU A 45 -6.19 -2.26 2.29
C LEU A 45 -6.23 -0.74 2.14
N SER A 46 -7.17 -0.12 2.86
CA SER A 46 -7.31 1.32 2.95
C SER A 46 -6.77 1.85 4.27
N LEU A 47 -5.65 2.53 4.20
CA LEU A 47 -4.93 3.15 5.32
C LEU A 47 -4.67 4.63 5.05
N SER A 48 -5.50 5.28 4.24
CA SER A 48 -5.33 6.71 3.96
C SER A 48 -5.62 7.57 5.20
N VAL A 49 -4.98 8.74 5.29
CA VAL A 49 -5.09 9.66 6.43
C VAL A 49 -4.64 8.97 7.74
N ASN A 50 -3.43 8.43 7.73
CA ASN A 50 -2.77 7.85 8.89
C ASN A 50 -1.34 8.43 8.99
N LYS A 51 -0.48 7.81 9.81
CA LYS A 51 0.89 8.25 10.10
C LYS A 51 1.90 7.17 9.75
N ILE A 52 1.64 6.41 8.69
CA ILE A 52 2.51 5.32 8.25
C ILE A 52 3.74 5.93 7.58
N SER A 53 4.92 5.61 8.10
CA SER A 53 6.19 6.12 7.59
C SER A 53 6.99 5.12 6.77
N THR A 54 6.63 3.82 6.82
CA THR A 54 7.34 2.75 6.11
C THR A 54 6.40 1.75 5.45
N LEU A 55 6.84 1.18 4.33
CA LEU A 55 6.12 0.15 3.56
C LEU A 55 6.60 -1.28 3.85
N ARG A 56 7.50 -1.47 4.81
CA ARG A 56 8.14 -2.76 5.09
C ARG A 56 7.13 -3.88 5.38
N GLU A 57 6.15 -3.63 6.24
CA GLU A 57 5.23 -4.68 6.71
C GLU A 57 4.28 -5.21 5.62
N PHE A 58 4.07 -4.43 4.54
CA PHE A 58 3.19 -4.82 3.43
C PHE A 58 3.77 -5.96 2.58
N MET A 59 5.08 -6.21 2.65
CA MET A 59 5.73 -7.31 1.92
C MET A 59 5.20 -8.70 2.29
N HIS A 60 4.54 -8.83 3.45
CA HIS A 60 3.93 -10.06 3.92
C HIS A 60 2.55 -10.33 3.29
N CYS A 61 1.90 -9.31 2.77
CA CYS A 61 0.55 -9.37 2.19
C CYS A 61 0.59 -9.81 0.72
N ARG A 62 0.96 -11.07 0.45
CA ARG A 62 1.20 -11.59 -0.92
C ARG A 62 -0.01 -11.50 -1.86
N LYS A 63 -1.21 -11.45 -1.31
CA LYS A 63 -2.49 -11.33 -2.03
C LYS A 63 -2.97 -9.90 -2.22
N LEU A 64 -2.18 -8.91 -1.80
CA LEU A 64 -2.58 -7.52 -1.86
C LEU A 64 -2.68 -7.05 -3.31
N GLN A 65 -3.87 -6.59 -3.68
CA GLN A 65 -4.21 -6.09 -5.00
C GLN A 65 -4.35 -4.57 -5.01
N GLU A 66 -4.92 -4.01 -3.93
CA GLU A 66 -5.19 -2.58 -3.81
C GLU A 66 -4.67 -2.02 -2.48
N LEU A 67 -3.80 -1.01 -2.56
CA LEU A 67 -3.21 -0.37 -1.40
C LEU A 67 -3.40 1.15 -1.45
N TYR A 68 -4.16 1.67 -0.47
CA TYR A 68 -4.44 3.09 -0.36
C TYR A 68 -3.76 3.71 0.86
N LEU A 69 -2.71 4.49 0.61
CA LEU A 69 -1.87 5.15 1.61
C LEU A 69 -1.84 6.67 1.45
N ARG A 70 -2.85 7.26 0.79
CA ARG A 70 -2.94 8.71 0.63
C ARG A 70 -2.84 9.44 1.97
N LYS A 71 -2.09 10.54 2.04
CA LYS A 71 -1.94 11.36 3.25
C LYS A 71 -1.39 10.55 4.43
N ASN A 72 -0.22 9.96 4.22
CA ASN A 72 0.60 9.30 5.23
C ASN A 72 1.98 10.00 5.32
N GLU A 73 2.92 9.41 6.05
CA GLU A 73 4.23 10.00 6.34
C GLU A 73 5.37 9.23 5.66
N VAL A 74 5.11 8.56 4.53
CA VAL A 74 6.13 7.79 3.79
C VAL A 74 7.13 8.76 3.17
N GLN A 75 8.34 8.82 3.72
CA GLN A 75 9.34 9.81 3.32
C GLN A 75 10.14 9.40 2.08
N ASN A 76 10.58 8.14 2.05
CA ASN A 76 11.54 7.67 1.05
C ASN A 76 10.86 6.80 0.00
N LEU A 77 11.12 7.11 -1.27
CA LEU A 77 10.63 6.29 -2.38
C LEU A 77 11.27 4.90 -2.42
N GLY A 78 12.45 4.74 -1.79
CA GLY A 78 13.12 3.44 -1.65
C GLY A 78 12.26 2.37 -0.97
N ASP A 79 11.28 2.75 -0.15
CA ASP A 79 10.36 1.82 0.50
C ASP A 79 9.46 1.08 -0.51
N ILE A 80 9.33 1.56 -1.75
CA ILE A 80 8.63 0.84 -2.83
C ILE A 80 9.27 -0.54 -3.08
N GLN A 81 10.55 -0.72 -2.78
CA GLN A 81 11.23 -2.02 -2.95
C GLN A 81 10.52 -3.16 -2.19
N TYR A 82 9.84 -2.85 -1.08
CA TYR A 82 9.08 -3.84 -0.31
C TYR A 82 7.82 -4.31 -1.04
N LEU A 83 7.24 -3.43 -1.87
CA LEU A 83 6.06 -3.70 -2.68
C LEU A 83 6.37 -4.45 -3.98
N VAL A 84 7.61 -4.40 -4.48
CA VAL A 84 8.04 -5.12 -5.71
C VAL A 84 7.79 -6.62 -5.61
N SER A 85 7.79 -7.16 -4.39
CA SER A 85 7.55 -8.58 -4.14
C SER A 85 6.07 -8.98 -4.09
N LEU A 86 5.15 -8.05 -4.38
CA LEU A 86 3.70 -8.27 -4.39
C LEU A 86 3.21 -8.47 -5.84
N PRO A 87 3.00 -9.73 -6.28
CA PRO A 87 2.72 -10.02 -7.68
C PRO A 87 1.32 -9.58 -8.14
N GLU A 88 0.38 -9.43 -7.21
CA GLU A 88 -1.01 -9.09 -7.51
C GLU A 88 -1.31 -7.59 -7.34
N LEU A 89 -0.34 -6.78 -6.88
CA LEU A 89 -0.55 -5.36 -6.62
C LEU A 89 -0.77 -4.60 -7.93
N SER A 90 -2.00 -4.12 -8.11
CA SER A 90 -2.45 -3.43 -9.32
C SER A 90 -2.82 -1.96 -9.06
N VAL A 91 -3.28 -1.64 -7.84
CA VAL A 91 -3.68 -0.28 -7.46
C VAL A 91 -2.85 0.20 -6.28
N LEU A 92 -2.21 1.36 -6.43
CA LEU A 92 -1.42 2.01 -5.40
C LEU A 92 -1.77 3.50 -5.31
N TRP A 93 -1.95 4.00 -4.09
CA TRP A 93 -2.17 5.42 -3.85
C TRP A 93 -1.24 5.93 -2.74
N LEU A 94 -0.27 6.77 -3.10
CA LEU A 94 0.70 7.40 -2.21
C LEU A 94 0.67 8.94 -2.28
N SER A 95 -0.25 9.56 -3.03
CA SER A 95 -0.43 11.03 -3.01
C SER A 95 -0.49 11.59 -1.59
N ASP A 96 -0.08 12.84 -1.43
CA ASP A 96 0.02 13.52 -0.12
C ASP A 96 0.97 12.79 0.87
N ASN A 97 1.93 12.00 0.38
CA ASN A 97 3.09 11.54 1.15
C ASN A 97 4.34 12.30 0.72
N PRO A 98 5.32 12.53 1.61
CA PRO A 98 6.57 13.21 1.22
C PRO A 98 7.35 12.49 0.10
N CYS A 99 7.21 11.18 -0.06
CA CYS A 99 7.84 10.45 -1.17
C CYS A 99 7.26 10.83 -2.55
N ALA A 100 6.02 11.30 -2.61
CA ALA A 100 5.34 11.70 -3.84
C ALA A 100 5.86 13.03 -4.40
N ASP A 101 6.48 13.86 -3.56
CA ASP A 101 7.09 15.14 -3.95
C ASP A 101 8.47 14.97 -4.63
N THR A 102 8.94 13.72 -4.75
CA THR A 102 10.24 13.45 -5.39
C THR A 102 10.18 13.59 -6.92
N PRO A 103 11.23 14.14 -7.57
CA PRO A 103 11.29 14.21 -9.02
C PRO A 103 11.16 12.83 -9.66
N ASN A 104 10.40 12.74 -10.76
CA ASN A 104 10.15 11.49 -11.47
C ASN A 104 9.47 10.40 -10.60
N TYR A 105 8.81 10.77 -9.49
CA TYR A 105 8.12 9.85 -8.61
C TYR A 105 7.25 8.83 -9.38
N ARG A 106 6.34 9.31 -10.23
CA ARG A 106 5.42 8.47 -11.01
C ARG A 106 6.18 7.46 -11.89
N ALA A 107 7.17 7.93 -12.64
CA ALA A 107 8.00 7.10 -13.50
C ALA A 107 8.79 6.03 -12.71
N GLN A 108 9.37 6.41 -11.56
CA GLN A 108 10.10 5.50 -10.69
C GLN A 108 9.18 4.42 -10.10
N VAL A 109 7.95 4.76 -9.70
CA VAL A 109 6.97 3.81 -9.19
C VAL A 109 6.54 2.84 -10.29
N ILE A 110 6.18 3.34 -11.48
CA ILE A 110 5.74 2.51 -12.61
C ILE A 110 6.85 1.53 -13.03
N ARG A 111 8.10 2.00 -13.06
CA ARG A 111 9.27 1.17 -13.37
C ARG A 111 9.52 0.10 -12.31
N ALA A 112 9.35 0.43 -11.04
CA ALA A 112 9.54 -0.51 -9.93
C ALA A 112 8.40 -1.55 -9.83
N LEU A 113 7.17 -1.16 -10.17
CA LEU A 113 5.96 -1.98 -10.04
C LEU A 113 5.33 -2.25 -11.42
N PRO A 114 5.84 -3.25 -12.17
CA PRO A 114 5.38 -3.49 -13.52
C PRO A 114 3.93 -3.99 -13.63
N ALA A 115 3.38 -4.59 -12.56
CA ALA A 115 1.99 -5.04 -12.51
C ALA A 115 0.96 -3.92 -12.25
N LEU A 116 1.42 -2.70 -11.95
CA LEU A 116 0.56 -1.60 -11.55
C LEU A 116 -0.31 -1.08 -12.71
N THR A 117 -1.62 -1.04 -12.51
CA THR A 117 -2.60 -0.53 -13.48
C THR A 117 -3.07 0.87 -13.12
N LYS A 118 -3.04 1.24 -11.83
CA LYS A 118 -3.50 2.54 -11.33
C LYS A 118 -2.59 3.06 -10.23
N LEU A 119 -2.14 4.30 -10.40
CA LEU A 119 -1.31 5.03 -9.44
C LEU A 119 -1.94 6.39 -9.14
N ASP A 120 -2.16 6.68 -7.86
CA ASP A 120 -2.60 8.00 -7.39
C ASP A 120 -3.92 8.49 -7.99
N ASN A 121 -4.84 7.55 -8.16
CA ASN A 121 -6.12 7.72 -8.83
C ASN A 121 -6.06 7.94 -10.35
N GLU A 122 -4.87 7.84 -10.95
CA GLU A 122 -4.68 7.89 -12.41
C GLU A 122 -4.32 6.51 -12.95
N GLU A 123 -4.94 6.13 -14.07
CA GLU A 123 -4.55 4.91 -14.79
C GLU A 123 -3.12 5.04 -15.32
N VAL A 124 -2.35 3.96 -15.21
CA VAL A 124 -1.03 3.86 -15.82
C VAL A 124 -1.22 3.49 -17.28
N LYS A 125 -0.95 4.45 -18.17
CA LYS A 125 -1.16 4.21 -19.60
C LYS A 125 -0.02 3.38 -20.19
N PRO A 126 -0.29 2.57 -21.23
CA PRO A 126 0.75 1.79 -21.90
C PRO A 126 1.90 2.65 -22.43
N GLU A 127 1.63 3.87 -22.89
CA GLU A 127 2.66 4.78 -23.41
C GLU A 127 3.60 5.29 -22.30
N GLU A 128 3.07 5.56 -21.10
CA GLU A 128 3.90 5.93 -19.94
C GLU A 128 4.82 4.78 -19.54
N ARG A 129 4.31 3.55 -19.64
CA ARG A 129 5.09 2.34 -19.32
C ARG A 129 6.23 2.13 -20.32
N ALA A 130 5.98 2.32 -21.61
CA ALA A 130 7.02 2.22 -22.63
C ALA A 130 8.15 3.25 -22.43
N GLN A 131 7.80 4.48 -22.02
CA GLN A 131 8.77 5.56 -21.80
C GLN A 131 9.72 5.32 -20.61
N VAL A 132 9.34 4.49 -19.64
CA VAL A 132 10.19 4.20 -18.47
C VAL A 132 11.02 2.93 -18.63
N GLU A 133 10.78 2.17 -19.70
CA GLU A 133 11.53 0.96 -20.07
C GLU A 133 12.68 1.24 -21.06
N GLU A 134 12.63 2.37 -21.78
CA GLU A 134 13.72 2.90 -22.65
C GLU A 134 14.88 3.53 -21.84
#